data_AF-A0A0U5FZ68-F1
#
_entry.id   AF-A0A0U5FZ68-F1
#
_cell.length_a   1.000
_cell.length_b   1.000
_cell.length_c   1.000
_cell.angle_alpha   90.00
_cell.angle_beta   90.00
_cell.angle_gamma   90.00
#
_symmetry.space_group_name_H-M   'P 1'
#
loop_
_entity.id
_entity.type
_entity.pdbx_description
1 polymer ?
#
loop_
_entity_poly.entity_id
_entity_poly.type
_entity_poly.pdbx_seq_one_letter_code
_entity_poly.pdbx_strand_id
1 'polypeptide(L)'
;MPMVAAVLANVAMLNRLLVPKALLSQAAQIFQAWLGGLLGREIIHVPFSRRTRTTVSLIKDYHELHREILDTSGIILGIPEHVLSIKLSGLQRLADSKLAEAVCMIESQKWMDEVCSDVLDECDFTLAVKAQLIYPGGAQLAVDGHPYRWEVAMTLLGLVAHHLMDLARDYPQSIDILKRNSTGFPVTHILRQDVEEALISRILDDICKRRTSILPLGECGGRGGEAIKIFISQERIEKPIVKQIASLFPGVL
;
A
#
# COMPACT_ATOMS: atom_id res chain seq x y z
N MET A 1 16.40 -7.89 -22.95
CA MET A 1 16.08 -8.94 -21.96
C MET A 1 16.51 -10.35 -22.36
N PRO A 2 16.20 -10.90 -23.56
CA PRO A 2 16.62 -12.27 -23.94
C PRO A 2 18.12 -12.52 -23.92
N MET A 3 18.92 -11.59 -24.45
CA MET A 3 20.38 -11.70 -24.45
C MET A 3 20.96 -11.75 -23.02
N VAL A 4 20.47 -10.89 -22.12
CA VAL A 4 20.89 -10.87 -20.71
C VAL A 4 20.57 -12.21 -20.05
N ALA A 5 19.35 -12.71 -20.22
CA ALA A 5 18.94 -14.00 -19.67
C ALA A 5 19.77 -15.17 -20.22
N ALA A 6 20.15 -15.14 -21.50
CA ALA A 6 21.00 -16.15 -22.13
C ALA A 6 22.43 -16.16 -21.59
N VAL A 7 22.96 -15.00 -21.19
CA VAL A 7 24.31 -14.88 -20.62
C VAL A 7 24.33 -15.27 -19.14
N LEU A 8 23.30 -14.87 -18.39
CA LEU A 8 23.24 -15.11 -16.94
C LEU A 8 22.83 -16.53 -16.58
N ALA A 9 22.02 -17.21 -17.39
CA ALA A 9 21.58 -18.57 -17.11
C ALA A 9 22.73 -19.59 -17.28
N ASN A 10 23.18 -20.16 -16.17
CA ASN A 10 24.22 -21.17 -16.11
C ASN A 10 23.97 -22.14 -14.94
N VAL A 11 24.82 -23.16 -14.80
CA VAL A 11 24.68 -24.21 -13.77
C VAL A 11 25.04 -23.76 -12.34
N ALA A 12 25.63 -22.57 -12.17
CA ALA A 12 26.00 -22.03 -10.85
C ALA A 12 24.95 -21.06 -10.30
N MET A 13 24.23 -20.34 -11.18
CA MET A 13 23.25 -19.33 -10.82
C MET A 13 21.94 -19.52 -11.61
N LEU A 14 20.84 -19.62 -10.87
CA LEU A 14 19.50 -19.76 -11.43
C LEU A 14 18.97 -18.40 -11.86
N ASN A 15 18.89 -18.15 -13.17
CA ASN A 15 18.40 -16.87 -13.66
C ASN A 15 16.87 -16.81 -13.63
N ARG A 16 16.31 -15.83 -12.91
CA ARG A 16 14.87 -15.56 -12.89
C ARG A 16 14.58 -14.22 -13.56
N LEU A 17 13.74 -14.24 -14.58
CA LEU A 17 13.27 -13.04 -15.23
C LEU A 17 11.92 -12.64 -14.64
N LEU A 18 11.89 -11.50 -13.95
CA LEU A 18 10.69 -11.01 -13.28
C LEU A 18 10.08 -9.88 -14.10
N VAL A 19 8.86 -10.10 -14.59
CA VAL A 19 8.11 -9.12 -15.39
C VAL A 19 6.85 -8.68 -14.65
N PRO A 20 6.30 -7.49 -14.94
CA PRO A 20 4.96 -7.13 -14.47
C PRO A 20 3.93 -8.19 -14.87
N LYS A 21 2.98 -8.49 -13.99
CA LYS A 21 1.94 -9.51 -14.23
C LYS A 21 1.20 -9.33 -15.55
N ALA A 22 0.96 -8.09 -15.98
CA ALA A 22 0.30 -7.78 -17.25
C ALA A 22 1.12 -8.20 -18.48
N LEU A 23 2.45 -8.27 -18.36
CA LEU A 23 3.38 -8.61 -19.44
C LEU A 23 3.78 -10.08 -19.46
N LEU A 24 3.38 -10.88 -18.45
CA LEU A 24 3.81 -12.27 -18.31
C LEU A 24 3.55 -13.12 -19.57
N SER A 25 2.33 -13.06 -20.12
CA SER A 25 1.97 -13.85 -21.31
C SER A 25 2.75 -13.42 -22.55
N GLN A 26 2.96 -12.12 -22.73
CA GLN A 26 3.73 -11.57 -23.85
C GLN A 26 5.21 -11.96 -23.72
N ALA A 27 5.79 -11.82 -22.53
CA ALA A 27 7.14 -12.24 -22.23
C ALA A 27 7.31 -13.74 -22.54
N ALA A 28 6.41 -14.60 -22.04
CA ALA A 28 6.47 -16.04 -22.28
C ALA A 28 6.59 -16.38 -23.77
N GLN A 29 5.80 -15.75 -24.63
CA GLN A 29 5.87 -15.98 -26.09
C GLN A 29 7.21 -15.57 -26.69
N ILE A 30 7.71 -14.39 -26.32
CA ILE A 30 9.00 -13.88 -26.82
C ILE A 30 10.15 -14.77 -26.35
N PHE A 31 10.19 -15.08 -25.06
CA PHE A 31 11.25 -15.90 -24.48
C PHE A 31 11.22 -17.34 -25.02
N GLN A 32 10.04 -17.94 -25.16
CA GLN A 32 9.92 -19.27 -25.74
C GLN A 32 10.44 -19.32 -27.18
N ALA A 33 10.10 -18.33 -28.02
CA ALA A 33 10.56 -18.28 -29.39
C ALA A 33 12.09 -18.10 -29.49
N TRP A 34 12.69 -17.30 -28.61
CA TRP A 34 14.10 -16.91 -28.72
C TRP A 34 15.03 -17.84 -27.94
N LEU A 35 14.73 -18.12 -26.68
CA LEU A 35 15.61 -18.91 -25.82
C LEU A 35 15.24 -20.40 -25.85
N GLY A 36 13.94 -20.72 -25.87
CA GLY A 36 13.46 -22.10 -25.96
C GLY A 36 13.62 -22.70 -27.35
N GLY A 37 13.32 -21.92 -28.38
CA GLY A 37 13.47 -22.33 -29.78
C GLY A 37 14.92 -22.31 -30.25
N LEU A 38 15.54 -21.12 -30.28
CA LEU A 38 16.82 -20.93 -30.96
C LEU A 38 18.02 -21.42 -30.14
N LEU A 39 18.01 -21.24 -28.82
CA LEU A 39 19.10 -21.68 -27.93
C LEU A 39 18.81 -23.00 -27.21
N GLY A 40 17.61 -23.56 -27.35
CA GLY A 40 17.23 -24.82 -26.71
C GLY A 40 17.23 -24.78 -25.17
N ARG A 41 17.10 -23.59 -24.56
CA ARG A 41 17.05 -23.44 -23.10
C ARG A 41 15.63 -23.68 -22.58
N GLU A 42 15.51 -24.42 -21.49
CA GLU A 42 14.23 -24.61 -20.84
C GLU A 42 13.74 -23.30 -20.21
N ILE A 43 12.45 -22.98 -20.42
CA ILE A 43 11.80 -21.81 -19.83
C ILE A 43 10.54 -22.27 -19.15
N ILE A 44 10.48 -22.02 -17.84
CA ILE A 44 9.30 -22.38 -17.05
C ILE A 44 8.76 -21.18 -16.28
N HIS A 45 7.45 -21.21 -16.01
CA HIS A 45 6.81 -20.30 -15.08
C HIS A 45 6.36 -21.09 -13.85
N VAL A 46 6.81 -20.69 -12.67
CA VAL A 46 6.46 -21.36 -11.40
C VAL A 46 5.60 -20.43 -10.55
N PRO A 47 4.25 -20.55 -10.63
CA PRO A 47 3.36 -19.70 -9.86
C PRO A 47 3.37 -20.03 -8.38
N PHE A 48 3.50 -19.01 -7.54
CA PHE A 48 3.30 -19.13 -6.10
C PHE A 48 2.45 -17.97 -5.57
N SER A 49 1.52 -18.25 -4.68
CA SER A 49 0.63 -17.22 -4.13
C SER A 49 0.30 -17.53 -2.67
N ARG A 50 -0.36 -16.60 -1.99
CA ARG A 50 -0.90 -16.82 -0.64
C ARG A 50 -1.83 -18.04 -0.54
N ARG A 51 -2.48 -18.40 -1.64
CA ARG A 51 -3.42 -19.53 -1.72
C ARG A 51 -2.74 -20.87 -1.99
N THR A 52 -1.47 -20.86 -2.37
CA THR A 52 -0.72 -22.09 -2.63
C THR A 52 -0.63 -22.88 -1.33
N ARG A 53 -0.92 -24.18 -1.41
CA ARG A 53 -0.81 -25.08 -0.25
C ARG A 53 0.65 -25.10 0.20
N THR A 54 0.87 -25.14 1.51
CA THR A 54 2.23 -25.10 2.09
C THR A 54 2.60 -26.44 2.71
N THR A 55 2.10 -27.56 2.19
CA THR A 55 2.47 -28.88 2.69
C THR A 55 3.96 -29.13 2.44
N VAL A 56 4.64 -29.78 3.37
CA VAL A 56 6.09 -30.04 3.29
C VAL A 56 6.48 -30.72 1.97
N SER A 57 5.67 -31.68 1.49
CA SER A 57 5.91 -32.32 0.19
C SER A 57 5.90 -31.32 -0.98
N LEU A 58 4.91 -30.44 -1.06
CA LEU A 58 4.81 -29.47 -2.16
C LEU A 58 5.96 -28.45 -2.12
N ILE A 59 6.41 -28.07 -0.93
CA ILE A 59 7.56 -27.15 -0.79
C ILE A 59 8.84 -27.83 -1.27
N LYS A 60 9.01 -29.13 -0.98
CA LYS A 60 10.12 -29.92 -1.51
C LYS A 60 10.04 -30.05 -3.03
N ASP A 61 8.87 -30.38 -3.59
CA ASP A 61 8.67 -30.45 -5.04
C ASP A 61 8.98 -29.09 -5.70
N TYR A 62 8.56 -27.98 -5.07
CA TYR A 62 8.87 -26.63 -5.53
C TYR A 62 10.38 -26.34 -5.53
N HIS A 63 11.09 -26.75 -4.48
CA HIS A 63 12.54 -26.61 -4.37
C HIS A 63 13.27 -27.47 -5.41
N GLU A 64 12.85 -28.72 -5.57
CA GLU A 64 13.41 -29.66 -6.55
C GLU A 64 13.23 -29.15 -7.97
N LEU A 65 12.06 -28.62 -8.31
CA LEU A 65 11.81 -27.98 -9.60
C LEU A 65 12.79 -26.83 -9.89
N HIS A 66 13.08 -25.98 -8.90
CA HIS A 66 14.07 -24.90 -9.09
C HIS A 66 15.49 -25.44 -9.28
N ARG A 67 15.83 -26.53 -8.59
CA ARG A 67 17.14 -27.19 -8.74
C ARG A 67 17.29 -27.82 -10.12
N GLU A 68 16.27 -28.51 -10.62
CA GLU A 68 16.30 -29.11 -11.96
C GLU A 68 16.54 -28.04 -13.03
N ILE A 69 15.89 -26.88 -12.94
CA ILE A 69 16.11 -25.77 -13.88
C ILE A 69 17.51 -25.17 -13.77
N LEU A 70 18.08 -25.12 -12.57
CA LEU A 70 19.48 -24.72 -12.41
C LEU A 70 20.41 -25.71 -13.13
N ASP A 71 20.21 -27.01 -12.91
CA ASP A 71 21.04 -28.08 -13.48
C ASP A 71 20.96 -28.10 -15.02
N THR A 72 19.81 -27.77 -15.60
CA THR A 72 19.65 -27.63 -17.07
C THR A 72 20.07 -26.27 -17.62
N SER A 73 20.56 -25.34 -16.78
CA SER A 73 20.81 -23.94 -17.16
C SER A 73 19.58 -23.26 -17.81
N GLY A 74 18.39 -23.66 -17.35
CA GLY A 74 17.12 -23.08 -17.76
C GLY A 74 16.87 -21.71 -17.12
N ILE A 75 15.71 -21.14 -17.45
CA ILE A 75 15.31 -19.80 -17.03
C ILE A 75 13.92 -19.88 -16.41
N ILE A 76 13.76 -19.28 -15.24
CA ILE A 76 12.44 -19.11 -14.65
C ILE A 76 11.88 -17.76 -15.07
N LEU A 77 10.80 -17.77 -15.83
CA LEU A 77 9.98 -16.59 -16.05
C LEU A 77 9.02 -16.46 -14.87
N GLY A 78 8.98 -15.30 -14.23
CA GLY A 78 8.20 -15.07 -13.02
C GLY A 78 7.62 -13.67 -12.97
N ILE A 79 6.83 -13.45 -11.91
CA ILE A 79 6.39 -12.12 -11.51
C ILE A 79 6.89 -11.88 -10.08
N PRO A 80 7.22 -10.63 -9.71
CA PRO A 80 7.72 -10.30 -8.36
C PRO A 80 6.83 -10.84 -7.23
N GLU A 81 5.51 -10.86 -7.45
CA GLU A 81 4.53 -11.31 -6.47
C GLU A 81 4.71 -12.79 -6.11
N HIS A 82 5.18 -13.65 -7.02
CA HIS A 82 5.43 -15.05 -6.72
C HIS A 82 6.63 -15.22 -5.79
N VAL A 83 7.72 -14.51 -6.06
CA VAL A 83 8.94 -14.52 -5.25
C VAL A 83 8.65 -13.94 -3.85
N LEU A 84 7.87 -12.86 -3.77
CA LEU A 84 7.46 -12.30 -2.48
C LEU A 84 6.48 -13.21 -1.74
N SER A 85 5.59 -13.90 -2.45
CA SER A 85 4.60 -14.78 -1.85
C SER A 85 5.25 -15.96 -1.12
N ILE A 86 6.30 -16.58 -1.66
CA ILE A 86 7.00 -17.69 -0.99
C ILE A 86 7.74 -17.19 0.27
N LYS A 87 8.43 -16.04 0.18
CA LYS A 87 9.09 -15.36 1.31
C LYS A 87 8.11 -15.09 2.46
N LEU A 88 7.01 -14.42 2.15
CA LEU A 88 6.00 -14.03 3.14
C LEU A 88 5.23 -15.23 3.70
N SER A 89 4.94 -16.24 2.88
CA SER A 89 4.28 -17.47 3.35
C SER A 89 5.14 -18.22 4.38
N GLY A 90 6.46 -18.30 4.19
CA GLY A 90 7.36 -18.93 5.15
C GLY A 90 7.33 -18.24 6.52
N LEU A 91 7.41 -16.90 6.54
CA LEU A 91 7.29 -16.10 7.75
C LEU A 91 5.91 -16.21 8.40
N GLN A 92 4.84 -16.23 7.60
CA GLN A 92 3.49 -16.43 8.10
C GLN A 92 3.33 -17.80 8.76
N ARG A 93 3.87 -18.88 8.17
CA ARG A 93 3.84 -20.22 8.78
C ARG A 93 4.58 -20.24 10.12
N LEU A 94 5.70 -19.52 10.22
CA LEU A 94 6.42 -19.36 11.48
C LEU A 94 5.55 -18.65 12.53
N ALA A 95 4.90 -17.54 12.15
CA ALA A 95 3.98 -16.80 13.03
C ALA A 95 2.75 -17.63 13.45
N ASP A 96 2.27 -18.52 12.57
CA ASP A 96 1.15 -19.43 12.83
C ASP A 96 1.57 -20.68 13.66
N SER A 97 2.80 -20.75 14.17
CA SER A 97 3.37 -21.92 14.87
C SER A 97 3.39 -23.22 14.04
N LYS A 98 3.38 -23.12 12.71
CA LYS A 98 3.47 -24.25 11.77
C LYS A 98 4.94 -24.52 11.41
N LEU A 99 5.67 -25.02 12.40
CA LEU A 99 7.14 -25.07 12.37
C LEU A 99 7.69 -25.97 11.25
N ALA A 100 7.08 -27.14 11.00
CA ALA A 100 7.55 -28.07 9.99
C ALA A 100 7.50 -27.46 8.58
N GLU A 101 6.38 -26.81 8.24
CA GLU A 101 6.23 -26.06 6.98
C GLU A 101 7.17 -24.85 6.97
N ALA A 102 7.22 -24.07 8.05
CA ALA A 102 8.02 -22.85 8.13
C ALA A 102 9.51 -23.11 7.88
N VAL A 103 10.09 -24.11 8.55
CA VAL A 103 11.51 -24.47 8.40
C VAL A 103 11.80 -24.84 6.95
N CYS A 104 10.99 -25.73 6.36
CA CYS A 104 11.17 -26.16 4.98
C CYS A 104 11.09 -24.99 3.98
N MET A 105 10.14 -24.06 4.17
CA MET A 105 10.01 -22.87 3.32
C MET A 105 11.18 -21.90 3.48
N ILE A 106 11.59 -21.63 4.72
CA ILE A 106 12.67 -20.67 5.02
C ILE A 106 14.01 -21.20 4.51
N GLU A 107 14.28 -22.50 4.65
CA GLU A 107 15.48 -23.15 4.09
C GLU A 107 15.49 -23.10 2.57
N SER A 108 14.37 -23.45 1.92
CA SER A 108 14.23 -23.37 0.47
C SER A 108 14.43 -21.93 -0.02
N GLN A 109 13.87 -20.96 0.71
CA GLN A 109 14.03 -19.54 0.42
C GLN A 109 15.47 -19.06 0.57
N LYS A 110 16.16 -19.48 1.63
CA LYS A 110 17.56 -19.15 1.85
C LYS A 110 18.43 -19.66 0.69
N TRP A 111 18.21 -20.91 0.26
CA TRP A 111 18.89 -21.46 -0.91
C TRP A 111 18.59 -20.65 -2.18
N MET A 112 17.33 -20.26 -2.41
CA MET A 112 16.98 -19.41 -3.55
C MET A 112 17.65 -18.03 -3.48
N ASP A 113 17.79 -17.42 -2.30
CA ASP A 113 18.48 -16.13 -2.16
C ASP A 113 19.99 -16.23 -2.41
N GLU A 114 20.59 -17.41 -2.22
CA GLU A 114 22.01 -17.68 -2.50
C GLU A 114 22.28 -17.99 -3.98
N VAL A 115 21.34 -18.66 -4.66
CA VAL A 115 21.55 -19.22 -6.01
C VAL A 115 20.82 -18.45 -7.12
N CYS A 116 19.74 -17.73 -6.81
CA CYS A 116 18.98 -17.02 -7.84
C CYS A 116 19.60 -15.67 -8.20
N SER A 117 19.64 -15.36 -9.50
CA SER A 117 19.91 -14.03 -10.02
C SER A 117 18.65 -13.46 -10.68
N ASP A 118 18.13 -12.37 -10.14
CA ASP A 118 16.88 -11.76 -10.61
C ASP A 118 17.16 -10.64 -11.61
N VAL A 119 16.54 -10.74 -12.79
CA VAL A 119 16.51 -9.67 -13.80
C VAL A 119 15.10 -9.09 -13.81
N LEU A 120 14.98 -7.81 -13.45
CA LEU A 120 13.70 -7.10 -13.37
C LEU A 120 13.40 -6.36 -14.67
N ASP A 121 12.24 -6.61 -15.25
CA ASP A 121 11.65 -5.80 -16.31
C ASP A 121 10.75 -4.72 -15.71
N GLU A 122 10.69 -3.56 -16.38
CA GLU A 122 9.93 -2.38 -15.92
C GLU A 122 10.16 -2.11 -14.42
N CYS A 123 11.44 -1.90 -14.04
CA CYS A 123 11.84 -1.88 -12.64
C CYS A 123 11.23 -0.71 -11.84
N ASP A 124 10.89 0.39 -12.51
CA ASP A 124 10.13 1.51 -11.94
C ASP A 124 8.70 1.10 -11.54
N PHE A 125 8.07 0.21 -12.30
CA PHE A 125 6.78 -0.38 -11.94
C PHE A 125 6.93 -1.46 -10.87
N THR A 126 7.87 -2.39 -11.06
CA THR A 126 8.09 -3.56 -10.20
C THR A 126 8.52 -3.19 -8.78
N LEU A 127 9.33 -2.14 -8.63
CA LEU A 127 9.84 -1.68 -7.32
C LEU A 127 9.00 -0.53 -6.73
N ALA A 128 7.89 -0.15 -7.37
CA ALA A 128 7.01 0.89 -6.84
C ALA A 128 6.35 0.46 -5.53
N VAL A 129 6.07 1.42 -4.63
CA VAL A 129 5.39 1.17 -3.35
C VAL A 129 4.04 0.46 -3.53
N LYS A 130 3.33 0.76 -4.63
CA LYS A 130 2.05 0.11 -4.98
C LYS A 130 2.17 -1.39 -5.29
N ALA A 131 3.37 -1.87 -5.61
CA ALA A 131 3.65 -3.28 -5.92
C ALA A 131 4.05 -4.09 -4.67
N GLN A 132 4.09 -3.47 -3.48
CA GLN A 132 4.36 -4.17 -2.23
C GLN A 132 3.26 -5.19 -1.90
N LEU A 133 3.68 -6.37 -1.44
CA LEU A 133 2.79 -7.43 -0.99
C LEU A 133 2.82 -7.50 0.54
N ILE A 134 1.64 -7.43 1.18
CA ILE A 134 1.49 -7.45 2.63
C ILE A 134 0.63 -8.65 3.04
N TYR A 135 1.14 -9.50 3.92
CA TYR A 135 0.41 -10.65 4.48
C TYR A 135 0.00 -10.34 5.92
N PRO A 136 -1.22 -9.82 6.14
CA PRO A 136 -1.73 -9.63 7.50
C PRO A 136 -1.98 -10.99 8.16
N GLY A 137 -1.45 -11.17 9.37
CA GLY A 137 -1.67 -12.34 10.21
C GLY A 137 -2.46 -11.99 11.48
N GLY A 138 -3.05 -13.02 12.12
CA GLY A 138 -3.79 -12.87 13.38
C GLY A 138 -5.30 -12.65 13.20
N ALA A 139 -5.99 -12.44 14.31
CA ALA A 139 -7.41 -12.11 14.32
C ALA A 139 -7.64 -10.75 13.66
N GLN A 140 -8.80 -10.57 13.03
CA GLN A 140 -9.20 -9.26 12.52
C GLN A 140 -9.33 -8.29 13.69
N LEU A 141 -8.41 -7.34 13.78
CA LEU A 141 -8.46 -6.25 14.74
C LEU A 141 -9.03 -5.02 14.06
N ALA A 142 -9.78 -4.23 14.83
CA ALA A 142 -10.13 -2.89 14.40
C ALA A 142 -8.82 -2.11 14.19
N VAL A 143 -8.68 -1.45 13.04
CA VAL A 143 -7.54 -0.56 12.82
C VAL A 143 -7.64 0.59 13.82
N ASP A 144 -6.50 1.04 14.36
CA ASP A 144 -6.47 2.15 15.31
C ASP A 144 -7.33 3.33 14.83
N GLY A 145 -8.19 3.84 15.71
CA GLY A 145 -9.11 4.93 15.39
C GLY A 145 -10.35 4.52 14.57
N HIS A 146 -10.65 3.23 14.41
CA HIS A 146 -11.96 2.79 13.91
C HIS A 146 -13.07 3.12 14.94
N PRO A 147 -14.27 3.57 14.50
CA PRO A 147 -14.68 3.88 13.12
C PRO A 147 -14.27 5.28 12.64
N TYR A 148 -13.80 6.13 13.54
CA TYR A 148 -13.54 7.55 13.32
C TYR A 148 -12.62 7.87 12.13
N ARG A 149 -11.69 6.99 11.75
CA ARG A 149 -10.79 7.22 10.61
C ARG A 149 -11.51 7.66 9.33
N TRP A 150 -12.63 7.02 8.98
CA TRP A 150 -13.39 7.36 7.78
C TRP A 150 -14.56 8.29 8.07
N GLU A 151 -15.19 8.17 9.25
CA GLU A 151 -16.31 9.03 9.66
C GLU A 151 -15.89 10.50 9.80
N VAL A 152 -14.70 10.75 10.35
CA VAL A 152 -14.15 12.12 10.48
C VAL A 152 -13.92 12.73 9.11
N ALA A 153 -13.27 12.00 8.20
CA ALA A 153 -13.05 12.48 6.83
C ALA A 153 -14.37 12.76 6.11
N MET A 154 -15.37 11.87 6.24
CA MET A 154 -16.69 12.05 5.63
C MET A 154 -17.45 13.24 6.22
N THR A 155 -17.39 13.42 7.54
CA THR A 155 -18.04 14.54 8.22
C THR A 155 -17.39 15.86 7.83
N LEU A 156 -16.04 15.92 7.77
CA LEU A 156 -15.31 17.10 7.29
C LEU A 156 -15.66 17.45 5.85
N LEU A 157 -15.71 16.47 4.95
CA LEU A 157 -16.16 16.69 3.57
C LEU A 157 -17.60 17.19 3.52
N GLY A 158 -18.49 16.66 4.36
CA GLY A 158 -19.86 17.15 4.51
C GLY A 158 -19.93 18.62 4.92
N LEU A 159 -19.11 19.05 5.89
CA LEU A 159 -19.02 20.47 6.30
C LEU A 159 -18.49 21.35 5.18
N VAL A 160 -17.45 20.90 4.46
CA VAL A 160 -16.94 21.61 3.28
C VAL A 160 -18.09 21.82 2.30
N ALA A 161 -18.78 20.74 1.89
CA ALA A 161 -19.91 20.82 0.96
C ALA A 161 -21.02 21.77 1.43
N HIS A 162 -21.29 21.81 2.74
CA HIS A 162 -22.27 22.71 3.34
C HIS A 162 -21.88 24.19 3.16
N HIS A 163 -20.62 24.54 3.44
CA HIS A 163 -20.14 25.93 3.40
C HIS A 163 -19.82 26.47 2.01
N LEU A 164 -19.55 25.59 1.04
CA LEU A 164 -19.12 25.97 -0.30
C LEU A 164 -20.09 26.96 -0.99
N MET A 165 -21.40 26.72 -0.90
CA MET A 165 -22.39 27.58 -1.54
C MET A 165 -22.44 28.99 -0.94
N ASP A 166 -22.28 29.10 0.38
CA ASP A 166 -22.25 30.40 1.05
C ASP A 166 -20.93 31.13 0.76
N LEU A 167 -19.81 30.42 0.72
CA LEU A 167 -18.52 30.99 0.32
C LEU A 167 -18.51 31.51 -1.12
N ALA A 168 -19.17 30.83 -2.05
CA ALA A 168 -19.29 31.33 -3.43
C ALA A 168 -20.16 32.60 -3.54
N ARG A 169 -21.08 32.82 -2.60
CA ARG A 169 -21.84 34.07 -2.52
C ARG A 169 -21.01 35.20 -1.93
N ASP A 170 -20.24 34.90 -0.89
CA ASP A 170 -19.45 35.91 -0.17
C ASP A 170 -18.16 36.28 -0.93
N TYR A 171 -17.60 35.35 -1.71
CA TYR A 171 -16.33 35.50 -2.42
C TYR A 171 -16.42 35.07 -3.90
N PRO A 172 -17.30 35.68 -4.72
CA PRO A 172 -17.61 35.20 -6.07
C PRO A 172 -16.42 35.21 -7.06
N GLN A 173 -15.33 35.91 -6.75
CA GLN A 173 -14.13 35.98 -7.58
C GLN A 173 -12.98 35.08 -7.08
N SER A 174 -13.11 34.50 -5.89
CA SER A 174 -12.04 33.77 -5.22
C SER A 174 -12.31 32.26 -5.16
N ILE A 175 -13.51 31.82 -5.57
CA ILE A 175 -13.91 30.40 -5.62
C ILE A 175 -14.78 30.14 -6.84
N ASP A 176 -14.58 29.00 -7.48
CA ASP A 176 -15.44 28.47 -8.54
C ASP A 176 -15.92 27.06 -8.18
N ILE A 177 -17.21 26.80 -8.36
CA ILE A 177 -17.85 25.54 -7.96
C ILE A 177 -18.56 24.93 -9.16
N LEU A 178 -18.01 23.82 -9.63
CA LEU A 178 -18.63 22.98 -10.64
C LEU A 178 -19.51 21.92 -9.96
N LYS A 179 -20.82 22.16 -10.00
CA LYS A 179 -21.79 21.16 -9.57
C LYS A 179 -21.82 20.02 -10.59
N ARG A 180 -21.41 18.83 -10.14
CA ARG A 180 -21.80 17.58 -10.81
C ARG A 180 -23.25 17.26 -10.45
N ASN A 181 -23.81 16.20 -11.04
CA ASN A 181 -25.18 15.71 -10.86
C ASN A 181 -25.66 15.81 -9.40
N SER A 182 -26.97 15.81 -9.13
CA SER A 182 -27.58 16.06 -7.81
C SER A 182 -27.09 15.19 -6.63
N THR A 183 -26.32 14.13 -6.88
CA THR A 183 -25.78 13.21 -5.88
C THR A 183 -24.24 13.25 -5.74
N GLY A 184 -23.54 14.06 -6.54
CA GLY A 184 -22.08 14.13 -6.55
C GLY A 184 -21.50 15.18 -5.59
N PHE A 185 -20.30 14.91 -5.08
CA PHE A 185 -19.53 15.94 -4.37
C PHE A 185 -19.10 17.05 -5.35
N PRO A 186 -19.24 18.34 -5.00
CA PRO A 186 -18.92 19.45 -5.90
C PRO A 186 -17.42 19.51 -6.19
N VAL A 187 -17.05 19.74 -7.45
CA VAL A 187 -15.66 20.04 -7.82
C VAL A 187 -15.44 21.52 -7.58
N THR A 188 -14.53 21.85 -6.66
CA THR A 188 -14.27 23.21 -6.22
C THR A 188 -12.86 23.64 -6.60
N HIS A 189 -12.74 24.84 -7.17
CA HIS A 189 -11.48 25.51 -7.39
C HIS A 189 -11.38 26.69 -6.43
N ILE A 190 -10.45 26.62 -5.49
CA ILE A 190 -10.10 27.75 -4.62
C ILE A 190 -9.02 28.54 -5.36
N LEU A 191 -9.34 29.79 -5.73
CA LEU A 191 -8.49 30.63 -6.58
C LEU A 191 -7.60 31.56 -5.75
N ARG A 192 -8.00 31.87 -4.51
CA ARG A 192 -7.30 32.79 -3.61
C ARG A 192 -7.39 32.30 -2.16
N GLN A 193 -6.42 32.72 -1.34
CA GLN A 193 -6.23 32.27 0.05
C GLN A 193 -7.31 32.79 1.02
N ASP A 194 -7.95 33.92 0.71
CA ASP A 194 -9.05 34.49 1.49
C ASP A 194 -10.19 33.49 1.74
N VAL A 195 -10.55 32.71 0.71
CA VAL A 195 -11.58 31.67 0.80
C VAL A 195 -11.11 30.46 1.59
N GLU A 196 -9.84 30.08 1.47
CA GLU A 196 -9.26 28.99 2.24
C GLU A 196 -9.35 29.28 3.74
N GLU A 197 -8.89 30.47 4.15
CA GLU A 197 -8.95 30.91 5.55
C GLU A 197 -10.40 31.01 6.06
N ALA A 198 -11.31 31.52 5.23
CA ALA A 198 -12.72 31.61 5.57
C ALA A 198 -13.37 30.22 5.73
N LEU A 199 -13.04 29.26 4.85
CA LEU A 199 -13.53 27.88 4.91
C LEU A 199 -13.03 27.19 6.17
N ILE A 200 -11.72 27.28 6.46
CA ILE A 200 -11.12 26.70 7.66
C ILE A 200 -11.77 27.29 8.91
N SER A 201 -11.94 28.62 8.99
CA SER A 201 -12.58 29.24 10.15
C SER A 201 -14.03 28.79 10.35
N ARG A 202 -14.83 28.64 9.28
CA ARG A 202 -16.22 28.16 9.37
C ARG A 202 -16.30 26.71 9.85
N ILE A 203 -15.45 25.84 9.33
CA ILE A 203 -15.38 24.44 9.74
C ILE A 203 -14.98 24.35 11.22
N LEU A 204 -13.98 25.11 11.65
CA LEU A 204 -13.54 25.11 13.04
C LEU A 204 -14.59 25.65 13.98
N ASP A 205 -15.30 26.71 13.60
CA ASP A 205 -16.40 27.23 14.39
C ASP A 205 -17.51 26.17 14.57
N ASP A 206 -17.82 25.38 13.54
CA ASP A 206 -18.82 24.30 13.65
C ASP A 206 -18.32 23.13 14.52
N ILE A 207 -17.04 22.78 14.43
CA ILE A 207 -16.40 21.78 15.30
C ILE A 207 -16.45 22.25 16.76
N CYS A 208 -16.03 23.48 17.05
CA CYS A 208 -16.00 24.04 18.39
C CYS A 208 -17.40 24.27 18.98
N LYS A 209 -18.42 24.57 18.15
CA LYS A 209 -19.83 24.76 18.57
C LYS A 209 -20.60 23.44 18.71
N ARG A 210 -19.92 22.29 18.70
CA ARG A 210 -20.50 20.93 18.86
C ARG A 210 -21.55 20.55 17.80
N ARG A 211 -21.44 21.08 16.58
CA ARG A 211 -22.33 20.68 15.47
C ARG A 211 -21.87 19.39 14.78
N THR A 212 -20.79 18.78 15.27
CA THR A 212 -20.17 17.59 14.69
C THR A 212 -19.78 16.61 15.80
N SER A 213 -19.76 15.32 15.47
CA SER A 213 -19.28 14.24 16.35
C SER A 213 -17.77 13.97 16.22
N ILE A 214 -17.02 14.84 15.53
CA ILE A 214 -15.61 14.63 15.19
C ILE A 214 -14.71 14.63 16.44
N LEU A 215 -14.99 15.53 17.39
CA LEU A 215 -14.25 15.62 18.64
C LEU A 215 -15.21 15.39 19.82
N PRO A 216 -14.87 14.52 20.79
CA PRO A 216 -15.62 14.35 22.02
C PRO A 216 -15.37 15.56 22.94
N LEU A 217 -15.89 16.72 22.53
CA LEU A 217 -15.85 17.94 23.30
C LEU A 217 -16.90 17.83 24.40
N GLY A 218 -16.53 17.25 25.55
CA GLY A 218 -17.32 17.27 26.79
C GLY A 218 -17.60 18.70 27.28
N GLU A 219 -17.74 18.93 28.59
CA GLU A 219 -17.89 20.27 29.21
C GLU A 219 -16.65 21.18 29.09
N CYS A 220 -16.00 21.19 27.93
CA CYS A 220 -14.93 22.11 27.61
C CYS A 220 -15.52 23.51 27.47
N GLY A 221 -15.52 24.27 28.57
CA GLY A 221 -15.87 25.69 28.57
C GLY A 221 -15.02 26.48 27.57
N GLY A 222 -15.49 27.66 27.17
CA GLY A 222 -14.98 28.44 26.02
C GLY A 222 -13.47 28.67 25.90
N ARG A 223 -12.66 28.41 26.95
CA ARG A 223 -11.18 28.43 26.88
C ARG A 223 -10.56 27.26 26.12
N GLY A 224 -11.23 26.12 26.01
CA GLY A 224 -10.72 24.97 25.24
C GLY A 224 -10.93 25.09 23.73
N GLY A 225 -12.01 25.77 23.31
CA GLY A 225 -12.33 25.97 21.90
C GLY A 225 -11.25 26.77 21.16
N GLU A 226 -10.72 27.83 21.77
CA GLU A 226 -9.68 28.66 21.16
C GLU A 226 -8.36 27.88 21.00
N ALA A 227 -7.97 27.11 22.02
CA ALA A 227 -6.78 26.27 21.95
C ALA A 227 -6.89 25.23 20.82
N ILE A 228 -8.08 24.62 20.65
CA ILE A 228 -8.35 23.66 19.58
C ILE A 228 -8.30 24.34 18.21
N LYS A 229 -8.90 25.54 18.08
CA LYS A 229 -8.88 26.32 16.84
C LYS A 229 -7.45 26.64 16.42
N ILE A 230 -6.62 27.10 17.36
CA ILE A 230 -5.20 27.38 17.11
C ILE A 230 -4.45 26.11 16.71
N PHE A 231 -4.68 25.00 17.42
CA PHE A 231 -3.98 23.74 17.16
C PHE A 231 -4.30 23.11 15.80
N ILE A 232 -5.53 23.24 15.31
CA ILE A 232 -5.90 22.71 14.00
C ILE A 232 -5.51 23.66 12.86
N SER A 233 -5.56 24.99 13.08
CA SER A 233 -5.30 25.98 12.02
C SER A 233 -3.82 26.25 11.76
N GLN A 234 -2.96 26.10 12.77
CA GLN A 234 -1.57 26.55 12.69
C GLN A 234 -0.61 25.38 12.47
N GLU A 235 0.29 25.53 11.51
CA GLU A 235 1.35 24.55 11.24
C GLU A 235 2.39 24.49 12.39
N ARG A 236 2.65 25.63 13.04
CA ARG A 236 3.59 25.73 14.17
C ARG A 236 2.84 26.09 15.44
N ILE A 237 2.86 25.18 16.40
CA ILE A 237 2.07 25.29 17.63
C ILE A 237 3.02 25.45 18.82
N GLU A 238 2.71 26.42 19.68
CA GLU A 238 3.49 26.64 20.89
C GLU A 238 3.29 25.51 21.91
N LYS A 239 4.37 25.12 22.60
CA LYS A 239 4.36 24.10 23.67
C LYS A 239 3.26 24.26 24.74
N PRO A 240 2.88 25.48 25.21
CA PRO A 240 1.77 25.63 26.16
C PRO A 240 0.42 25.13 25.60
N ILE A 241 0.14 25.35 24.32
CA ILE A 241 -1.12 24.95 23.67
C ILE A 241 -1.18 23.43 23.53
N VAL A 242 -0.05 22.80 23.18
CA VAL A 242 0.06 21.34 23.12
C VAL A 242 -0.22 20.71 24.49
N LYS A 243 0.37 21.26 25.57
CA LYS A 243 0.11 20.79 26.94
C LYS A 243 -1.35 20.96 27.35
N GLN A 244 -1.95 22.09 26.97
CA GLN A 244 -3.36 22.35 27.23
C GLN A 244 -4.25 21.32 26.52
N ILE A 245 -4.00 20.99 25.26
CA ILE A 245 -4.76 19.98 24.52
C ILE A 245 -4.54 18.58 25.07
N ALA A 246 -3.30 18.21 25.41
CA ALA A 246 -3.02 16.94 26.07
C ALA A 246 -3.78 16.78 27.39
N SER A 247 -4.00 17.88 28.14
CA SER A 247 -4.82 17.86 29.35
C SER A 247 -6.32 17.74 29.08
N LEU A 248 -6.79 18.17 27.90
CA LEU A 248 -8.20 18.07 27.49
C LEU A 248 -8.56 16.66 26.99
N PHE A 249 -7.60 15.90 26.48
CA PHE A 249 -7.78 14.54 25.97
C PHE A 249 -6.84 13.54 26.70
N PRO A 250 -7.08 13.26 28.00
CA PRO A 250 -6.23 12.34 28.75
C PRO A 250 -6.34 10.92 28.17
N GLY A 251 -5.20 10.39 27.69
CA GLY A 251 -5.09 9.03 27.13
C GLY A 251 -4.98 8.91 25.62
N VAL A 252 -4.86 10.03 24.88
CA VAL A 252 -4.77 10.04 23.40
C VAL A 252 -3.41 10.55 22.87
N LEU A 253 -2.50 10.98 23.75
CA LEU A 253 -1.14 11.42 23.42
C LEU A 253 -0.09 10.66 24.22
#